data_AF-A0AAV4MB26-F1
#
_entry.id   AF-A0AAV4MB26-F1
#
_cell.length_a   1.000
_cell.length_b   1.000
_cell.length_c   1.000
_cell.angle_alpha   90.00
_cell.angle_beta   90.00
_cell.angle_gamma   90.00
#
_symmetry.space_group_name_H-M   'P 1'
#
loop_
_entity.id
_entity.type
_entity.pdbx_description
1 polymer ?
#
loop_
_entity_poly.entity_id
_entity_poly.type
_entity_poly.pdbx_seq_one_letter_code
_entity_poly.pdbx_strand_id
1 'polypeptide(L)'
;MLKKKGKIKLKVALDLAKNLAELNNYLKLEDEADQDLVQFGEFKQTFNNVVDSIRPVKRKHYHPLEIRYTLGTINILEREKEQYDSSKFNEIIDSIDWDEISIKKESTSKKHKTVSSEIAQIWKSSSKNQIENYEELQTEFESHDTVLVKELQKNQQEINIISTAVSEKIDSAKHCLTECQESLKNSSAEMANQISEFEKRRIQTTSHLKEEIFNTDLMLEKFISEDLVKDISTGKTPQRKTLTYPQELVATSPLDRVLRRFRLQREKDTDLAVHLPLENSFNESEESKATTPESIGNSHNTSFTSDDYDSTGCETDSNASSMSDISIESGKNKENYRKKTSRLPKKLPKFKGFAKPTLPMRKPLISANSHMDSSTV
;
A
#
# COMPACT_ATOMS: atom_id res chain seq x y z
N MET A 1 8.07 27.78 1.84
CA MET A 1 8.33 26.50 1.14
C MET A 1 9.56 25.71 1.64
N LEU A 2 10.59 26.34 2.23
CA LEU A 2 11.81 25.64 2.69
C LEU A 2 11.59 24.56 3.78
N LYS A 3 10.60 24.71 4.67
CA LYS A 3 10.33 23.74 5.74
C LYS A 3 9.76 22.39 5.26
N LYS A 4 9.12 22.32 4.09
CA LYS A 4 8.57 21.06 3.53
C LYS A 4 9.68 20.20 2.89
N LYS A 5 10.65 20.82 2.22
CA LYS A 5 11.79 20.09 1.61
C LYS A 5 12.69 19.42 2.66
N GLY A 6 12.83 20.00 3.85
CA GLY A 6 13.58 19.39 4.96
C GLY A 6 12.95 18.11 5.50
N LYS A 7 11.62 18.05 5.60
CA LYS A 7 10.90 16.86 6.12
C LYS A 7 11.00 15.64 5.20
N ILE A 8 11.02 15.86 3.88
CA ILE A 8 11.13 14.77 2.90
C ILE A 8 12.54 14.15 2.95
N LYS A 9 13.58 14.99 3.01
CA LYS A 9 14.97 14.50 3.13
C LYS A 9 15.20 13.69 4.41
N LEU A 10 14.59 14.12 5.53
CA LEU A 10 14.71 13.41 6.80
C LEU A 10 14.04 12.03 6.75
N LYS A 11 12.88 11.92 6.10
CA LYS A 11 12.16 10.65 5.98
C LYS A 11 12.92 9.64 5.11
N VAL A 12 13.43 10.09 3.95
CA VAL A 12 14.24 9.24 3.07
C VAL A 12 15.52 8.75 3.75
N ALA A 13 16.19 9.60 4.54
CA ALA A 13 17.37 9.20 5.30
C ALA A 13 17.04 8.15 6.38
N LEU A 14 15.86 8.24 7.00
CA LEU A 14 15.43 7.33 8.06
C LEU A 14 15.01 5.95 7.49
N ASP A 15 14.40 5.93 6.31
CA ASP A 15 14.07 4.69 5.60
C ASP A 15 15.34 3.98 5.07
N LEU A 16 16.32 4.72 4.57
CA LEU A 16 17.64 4.17 4.20
C LEU A 16 18.39 3.57 5.39
N ALA A 17 18.34 4.22 6.55
CA ALA A 17 18.99 3.73 7.77
C ALA A 17 18.35 2.43 8.28
N LYS A 18 17.03 2.26 8.12
CA LYS A 18 16.34 1.00 8.47
C LYS A 18 16.75 -0.14 7.55
N ASN A 19 16.78 0.09 6.24
CA ASN A 19 17.18 -0.94 5.27
C ASN A 19 18.64 -1.37 5.49
N LEU A 20 19.55 -0.45 5.83
CA LEU A 20 20.93 -0.78 6.17
C LEU A 20 21.03 -1.61 7.47
N ALA A 21 20.18 -1.34 8.46
CA ALA A 21 20.15 -2.13 9.69
C ALA A 21 19.64 -3.57 9.46
N GLU A 22 18.65 -3.73 8.59
CA GLU A 22 18.16 -5.06 8.18
C GLU A 22 19.23 -5.84 7.42
N LEU A 23 19.94 -5.20 6.48
CA LEU A 23 21.04 -5.83 5.73
C LEU A 23 22.17 -6.31 6.66
N ASN A 24 22.47 -5.57 7.72
CA ASN A 24 23.50 -5.92 8.69
C ASN A 24 23.10 -7.10 9.60
N ASN A 25 21.80 -7.36 9.78
CA ASN A 25 21.31 -8.56 10.45
C ASN A 25 21.42 -9.80 9.56
N TYR A 26 21.25 -9.66 8.23
CA TYR A 26 21.48 -10.76 7.30
C TYR A 26 22.95 -11.20 7.25
N LEU A 27 23.89 -10.24 7.25
CA LEU A 27 25.33 -10.56 7.30
C LEU A 27 25.74 -11.31 8.58
N LYS A 28 25.09 -11.03 9.72
CA LYS A 28 25.36 -11.76 10.97
C LYS A 28 24.88 -13.21 10.95
N LEU A 29 23.88 -13.54 10.14
CA LEU A 29 23.39 -14.92 10.00
C LEU A 29 24.33 -15.78 9.15
N GLU A 30 25.09 -15.19 8.22
CA GLU A 30 26.14 -15.90 7.47
C GLU A 30 27.31 -16.29 8.39
N ASP A 31 27.73 -15.41 9.31
CA ASP A 31 28.80 -15.70 10.28
C ASP A 31 28.42 -16.84 11.26
N GLU A 32 27.13 -17.02 11.58
CA GLU A 32 26.64 -18.13 12.42
C GLU A 32 26.64 -19.47 11.67
N ALA A 33 26.33 -19.48 10.37
CA ALA A 33 26.38 -20.69 9.55
C ALA A 33 27.81 -21.24 9.40
N ASP A 34 28.80 -20.35 9.33
CA ASP A 34 30.22 -20.72 9.29
C ASP A 34 30.72 -21.31 10.64
N GLN A 35 30.13 -20.90 11.77
CA GLN A 35 30.44 -21.49 13.09
C GLN A 35 29.94 -22.94 13.21
N ASP A 36 28.78 -23.27 12.64
CA ASP A 36 28.23 -24.63 12.66
C ASP A 36 29.07 -25.60 11.81
N LEU A 37 29.65 -25.12 10.70
CA LEU A 37 30.58 -25.90 9.88
C LEU A 37 31.90 -26.22 10.62
N VAL A 38 32.38 -25.31 11.47
CA VAL A 38 33.57 -25.54 12.30
C VAL A 38 33.29 -26.61 13.37
N GLN A 39 32.12 -26.56 14.04
CA GLN A 39 31.74 -27.58 15.02
C GLN A 39 31.60 -28.98 14.41
N PHE A 40 31.09 -29.08 13.17
CA PHE A 40 31.02 -30.36 12.47
C PHE A 40 32.41 -30.93 12.13
N GLY A 41 33.38 -30.07 11.84
CA GLY A 41 34.79 -30.46 11.65
C GLY A 41 35.41 -31.10 12.89
N GLU A 42 35.19 -30.50 14.07
CA GLU A 42 35.69 -31.02 15.35
C GLU A 42 35.05 -32.36 15.73
N PHE A 43 33.76 -32.53 15.43
CA PHE A 43 33.06 -33.81 15.63
C PHE A 43 33.65 -34.93 14.74
N LYS A 44 33.92 -34.64 13.46
CA LYS A 44 34.53 -35.61 12.54
C LYS A 44 35.93 -36.05 13.00
N GLN A 45 36.71 -35.13 13.56
CA GLN A 45 38.05 -35.42 14.05
C GLN A 45 38.03 -36.25 15.35
N THR A 46 37.13 -35.95 16.28
CA THR A 46 36.95 -36.75 17.49
C THR A 46 36.45 -38.17 17.18
N PHE A 47 35.54 -38.32 16.22
CA PHE A 47 35.08 -39.63 15.75
C PHE A 47 36.22 -40.48 15.17
N ASN A 48 37.06 -39.91 14.30
CA ASN A 48 38.22 -40.63 13.73
C ASN A 48 39.22 -41.09 14.81
N ASN A 49 39.47 -40.25 15.83
CA ASN A 49 40.36 -40.62 16.94
C ASN A 49 39.83 -41.81 17.75
N VAL A 50 38.51 -41.91 17.93
CA VAL A 50 37.87 -43.06 18.60
C VAL A 50 38.01 -44.33 17.75
N VAL A 51 37.75 -44.24 16.43
CA VAL A 51 37.90 -45.37 15.50
C VAL A 51 39.33 -45.90 15.48
N ASP A 52 40.33 -45.02 15.44
CA ASP A 52 41.74 -45.40 15.44
C ASP A 52 42.19 -45.98 16.80
N SER A 53 41.59 -45.55 17.91
CA SER A 53 41.86 -46.11 19.25
C SER A 53 41.31 -47.52 19.43
N ILE A 54 40.24 -47.88 18.71
CA ILE A 54 39.62 -49.21 18.75
C ILE A 54 40.35 -50.19 17.82
N ARG A 55 40.97 -49.70 16.73
CA ARG A 55 41.69 -50.51 15.74
C ARG A 55 42.79 -51.44 16.32
N PRO A 56 43.62 -51.06 17.33
CA PRO A 56 44.63 -51.96 17.89
C PRO A 56 44.08 -53.05 18.81
N VAL A 57 42.84 -52.94 19.31
CA VAL A 57 42.25 -53.95 20.21
C VAL A 57 42.01 -55.28 19.48
N LYS A 58 41.79 -55.27 18.17
CA LYS A 58 41.59 -56.48 17.35
C LYS A 58 42.85 -57.33 17.14
N ARG A 59 44.06 -56.87 17.53
CA ARG A 59 45.31 -57.63 17.31
C ARG A 59 45.97 -58.20 18.58
N LYS A 60 45.46 -57.91 19.79
CA LYS A 60 46.13 -58.31 21.04
C LYS A 60 45.44 -59.40 21.88
N HIS A 61 44.30 -59.95 21.44
CA HIS A 61 43.56 -60.98 22.20
C HIS A 61 43.33 -62.27 21.42
N TYR A 62 44.41 -62.80 20.84
CA TYR A 62 44.55 -64.24 20.63
C TYR A 62 45.84 -64.69 21.32
N HIS A 63 45.84 -64.66 22.65
CA HIS A 63 46.71 -65.59 23.38
C HIS A 63 46.02 -66.95 23.36
N PRO A 64 46.61 -68.00 22.79
CA PRO A 64 46.09 -69.35 22.97
C PRO A 64 46.19 -69.65 24.47
N LEU A 65 45.06 -69.62 25.16
CA LEU A 65 44.91 -70.04 26.55
C LEU A 65 44.99 -71.57 26.72
N GLU A 66 45.26 -72.29 25.63
CA GLU A 66 45.44 -73.73 25.66
C GLU A 66 46.95 -74.08 25.73
N ILE A 67 47.27 -75.05 26.58
CA ILE A 67 48.56 -75.75 26.73
C ILE A 67 49.55 -75.21 27.81
N ARG A 68 49.18 -74.31 28.72
CA ARG A 68 50.01 -74.09 29.94
C ARG A 68 49.64 -74.96 31.14
N TYR A 69 48.42 -75.49 31.19
CA TYR A 69 47.98 -76.34 32.31
C TYR A 69 48.40 -77.82 32.20
N THR A 70 48.87 -78.29 31.04
CA THR A 70 49.34 -79.69 30.88
C THR A 70 50.84 -79.86 31.07
N LEU A 71 51.67 -78.88 30.69
CA LEU A 71 53.12 -78.96 30.95
C LEU A 71 53.46 -78.81 32.45
N GLY A 72 52.66 -78.05 33.21
CA GLY A 72 52.88 -77.88 34.65
C GLY A 72 52.60 -79.15 35.45
N THR A 73 51.56 -79.90 35.09
CA THR A 73 51.19 -81.15 35.77
C THR A 73 52.08 -82.33 35.39
N ILE A 74 52.55 -82.39 34.13
CA ILE A 74 53.53 -83.41 33.71
C ILE A 74 54.85 -83.24 34.49
N ASN A 75 55.35 -82.01 34.65
CA ASN A 75 56.57 -81.75 35.42
C ASN A 75 56.45 -82.03 36.94
N ILE A 76 55.23 -82.01 37.49
CA ILE A 76 54.98 -82.38 38.89
C ILE A 76 55.00 -83.91 39.05
N LEU A 77 54.37 -84.64 38.13
CA LEU A 77 54.38 -86.10 38.12
C LEU A 77 55.77 -86.69 37.85
N GLU A 78 56.59 -86.01 37.04
CA GLU A 78 57.97 -86.44 36.75
C GLU A 78 58.90 -86.32 37.97
N ARG A 79 58.66 -85.35 38.86
CA ARG A 79 59.37 -85.24 40.16
C ARG A 79 58.90 -86.26 41.19
N GLU A 80 57.61 -86.58 41.22
CA GLU A 80 57.08 -87.56 42.18
C GLU A 80 57.47 -89.02 41.83
N LYS A 81 57.78 -89.29 40.55
CA LYS A 81 58.31 -90.58 40.08
C LYS A 81 59.68 -90.94 40.67
N GLU A 82 60.51 -89.94 41.01
CA GLU A 82 61.82 -90.18 41.65
C GLU A 82 61.71 -90.48 43.15
N GLN A 83 60.54 -90.27 43.77
CA GLN A 83 60.36 -90.34 45.22
C GLN A 83 59.48 -91.52 45.70
N TYR A 84 58.84 -92.27 44.79
CA TYR A 84 57.95 -93.39 45.11
C TYR A 84 58.30 -94.68 44.38
N ASP A 85 58.02 -95.81 45.05
CA ASP A 85 58.20 -97.18 44.58
C ASP A 85 57.60 -97.39 43.17
N SER A 86 58.46 -97.52 42.14
CA SER A 86 58.09 -97.54 40.72
C SER A 86 57.01 -98.57 40.36
N SER A 87 56.81 -99.60 41.19
CA SER A 87 55.82 -100.66 40.98
C SER A 87 54.38 -100.19 41.14
N LYS A 88 54.08 -99.34 42.14
CA LYS A 88 52.70 -98.84 42.38
C LYS A 88 52.27 -97.81 41.34
N PHE A 89 53.24 -97.07 40.80
CA PHE A 89 53.00 -96.09 39.75
C PHE A 89 52.63 -96.75 38.42
N ASN A 90 53.30 -97.86 38.08
CA ASN A 90 52.99 -98.62 36.87
C ASN A 90 51.59 -99.27 36.96
N GLU A 91 51.17 -99.78 38.12
CA GLU A 91 49.83 -100.34 38.32
C GLU A 91 48.72 -99.28 38.14
N ILE A 92 48.98 -98.03 38.57
CA ILE A 92 48.07 -96.90 38.33
C ILE A 92 48.04 -96.55 36.83
N ILE A 93 49.19 -96.51 36.15
CA ILE A 93 49.25 -96.25 34.70
C ILE A 93 48.50 -97.32 33.91
N ASP A 94 48.66 -98.59 34.27
CA ASP A 94 48.01 -99.72 33.59
C ASP A 94 46.49 -99.76 33.87
N SER A 95 46.03 -99.19 34.99
CA SER A 95 44.61 -99.03 35.31
C SER A 95 43.90 -97.91 34.54
N ILE A 96 44.66 -97.04 33.84
CA ILE A 96 44.09 -95.99 33.01
C ILE A 96 43.61 -96.59 31.68
N ASP A 97 42.30 -96.55 31.45
CA ASP A 97 41.70 -96.95 30.17
C ASP A 97 41.99 -95.88 29.09
N TRP A 98 43.11 -96.06 28.42
CA TRP A 98 43.57 -95.19 27.35
C TRP A 98 42.61 -95.17 26.14
N ASP A 99 41.85 -96.24 25.92
CA ASP A 99 40.90 -96.34 24.82
C ASP A 99 39.66 -95.48 25.11
N GLU A 100 39.13 -95.52 26.34
CA GLU A 100 38.01 -94.64 26.75
C GLU A 100 38.40 -93.15 26.64
N ILE A 101 39.61 -92.80 27.10
CA ILE A 101 40.14 -91.43 26.98
C ILE A 101 40.29 -91.02 25.52
N SER A 102 40.78 -91.91 24.66
CA SER A 102 40.95 -91.66 23.22
C SER A 102 39.60 -91.42 22.53
N ILE A 103 38.60 -92.27 22.78
CA ILE A 103 37.24 -92.14 22.24
C ILE A 103 36.58 -90.85 22.71
N LYS A 104 36.70 -90.52 24.00
CA LYS A 104 36.14 -89.28 24.57
C LYS A 104 36.80 -88.05 23.96
N LYS A 105 38.13 -88.08 23.76
CA LYS A 105 38.88 -87.01 23.07
C LYS A 105 38.45 -86.86 21.62
N GLU A 106 38.22 -87.96 20.89
CA GLU A 106 37.74 -87.90 19.52
C GLU A 106 36.30 -87.37 19.43
N SER A 107 35.44 -87.79 20.36
CA SER A 107 34.05 -87.29 20.48
C SER A 107 33.99 -85.81 20.82
N THR A 108 34.80 -85.33 21.78
CA THR A 108 34.88 -83.88 22.10
C THR A 108 35.49 -83.10 20.94
N SER A 109 36.48 -83.65 20.23
CA SER A 109 37.05 -83.04 19.02
C SER A 109 36.01 -82.91 17.91
N LYS A 110 35.21 -83.95 17.66
CA LYS A 110 34.09 -83.92 16.69
C LYS A 110 33.06 -82.86 17.06
N LYS A 111 32.61 -82.83 18.33
CA LYS A 111 31.68 -81.80 18.83
C LYS A 111 32.24 -80.39 18.67
N HIS A 112 33.52 -80.19 19.03
CA HIS A 112 34.18 -78.90 18.88
C HIS A 112 34.25 -78.47 17.41
N LYS A 113 34.53 -79.38 16.47
CA LYS A 113 34.49 -79.09 15.03
C LYS A 113 33.10 -78.70 14.56
N THR A 114 32.05 -79.40 15.00
CA THR A 114 30.66 -79.06 14.66
C THR A 114 30.28 -77.69 15.20
N VAL A 115 30.49 -77.43 16.49
CA VAL A 115 30.20 -76.13 17.12
C VAL A 115 31.00 -75.01 16.45
N SER A 116 32.28 -75.24 16.16
CA SER A 116 33.11 -74.26 15.44
C SER A 116 32.58 -73.96 14.04
N SER A 117 32.05 -74.97 13.33
CA SER A 117 31.46 -74.78 12.00
C SER A 117 30.12 -74.01 12.05
N GLU A 118 29.29 -74.27 13.05
CA GLU A 118 28.03 -73.55 13.28
C GLU A 118 28.28 -72.09 13.65
N ILE A 119 29.22 -71.83 14.57
CA ILE A 119 29.63 -70.46 14.93
C ILE A 119 30.17 -69.72 13.71
N ALA A 120 30.98 -70.38 12.87
CA ALA A 120 31.49 -69.77 11.64
C ALA A 120 30.37 -69.44 10.64
N GLN A 121 29.35 -70.31 10.52
CA GLN A 121 28.18 -70.05 9.69
C GLN A 121 27.33 -68.90 10.23
N ILE A 122 27.04 -68.87 11.54
CA ILE A 122 26.31 -67.78 12.20
C ILE A 122 27.06 -66.45 12.00
N TRP A 123 28.37 -66.45 12.19
CA TRP A 123 29.20 -65.26 11.98
C TRP A 123 29.16 -64.78 10.52
N LYS A 124 29.26 -65.71 9.56
CA LYS A 124 29.19 -65.39 8.13
C LYS A 124 27.83 -64.82 7.74
N SER A 125 26.74 -65.42 8.21
CA SER A 125 25.37 -64.93 7.95
C SER A 125 25.11 -63.58 8.62
N SER A 126 25.54 -63.41 9.88
CA SER A 126 25.42 -62.14 10.60
C SER A 126 26.22 -61.02 9.91
N SER A 127 27.45 -61.30 9.49
CA SER A 127 28.27 -60.34 8.75
C SER A 127 27.65 -59.99 7.39
N LYS A 128 27.05 -60.96 6.70
CA LYS A 128 26.37 -60.72 5.42
C LYS A 128 25.16 -59.80 5.61
N ASN A 129 24.29 -60.09 6.58
CA ASN A 129 23.12 -59.26 6.85
C ASN A 129 23.51 -57.83 7.28
N GLN A 130 24.62 -57.66 8.01
CA GLN A 130 25.12 -56.33 8.38
C GLN A 130 25.58 -55.53 7.15
N ILE A 131 26.21 -56.19 6.16
CA ILE A 131 26.62 -55.55 4.91
C ILE A 131 25.39 -55.14 4.10
N GLU A 132 24.42 -56.05 3.92
CA GLU A 132 23.18 -55.77 3.17
C GLU A 132 22.40 -54.60 3.79
N ASN A 133 22.24 -54.57 5.13
CA ASN A 133 21.58 -53.46 5.81
C ASN A 133 22.33 -52.13 5.65
N TYR A 134 23.67 -52.15 5.62
CA TYR A 134 24.46 -50.95 5.40
C TYR A 134 24.32 -50.43 3.97
N GLU A 135 24.31 -51.33 2.98
CA GLU A 135 24.08 -50.99 1.57
C GLU A 135 22.67 -50.40 1.38
N GLU A 136 21.63 -51.00 1.97
CA GLU A 136 20.27 -50.45 1.92
C GLU A 136 20.20 -49.05 2.51
N LEU A 137 20.76 -48.85 3.71
CA LEU A 137 20.80 -47.54 4.36
C LEU A 137 21.56 -46.51 3.53
N GLN A 138 22.67 -46.91 2.91
CA GLN A 138 23.43 -46.04 2.01
C GLN A 138 22.59 -45.62 0.80
N THR A 139 21.84 -46.54 0.18
CA THR A 139 20.97 -46.20 -0.95
C THR A 139 19.81 -45.29 -0.55
N GLU A 140 19.27 -45.44 0.67
CA GLU A 140 18.23 -44.55 1.20
C GLU A 140 18.77 -43.14 1.46
N PHE A 141 19.97 -43.02 2.02
CA PHE A 141 20.67 -41.73 2.19
C PHE A 141 20.94 -41.06 0.83
N GLU A 142 21.47 -41.78 -0.14
CA GLU A 142 21.72 -41.25 -1.48
C GLU A 142 20.41 -40.80 -2.16
N SER A 143 19.33 -41.59 -2.02
CA SER A 143 18.00 -41.22 -2.51
C SER A 143 17.51 -39.92 -1.86
N HIS A 144 17.59 -39.81 -0.54
CA HIS A 144 17.17 -38.62 0.20
C HIS A 144 17.98 -37.37 -0.19
N ASP A 145 19.30 -37.51 -0.35
CA ASP A 145 20.17 -36.42 -0.80
C ASP A 145 19.76 -35.93 -2.20
N THR A 146 19.42 -36.83 -3.12
CA THR A 146 18.95 -36.42 -4.45
C THR A 146 17.60 -35.70 -4.42
N VAL A 147 16.70 -36.05 -3.49
CA VAL A 147 15.43 -35.36 -3.30
C VAL A 147 15.67 -33.96 -2.74
N LEU A 148 16.50 -33.82 -1.71
CA LEU A 148 16.87 -32.54 -1.11
C LEU A 148 17.51 -31.59 -2.14
N VAL A 149 18.45 -32.09 -2.95
CA VAL A 149 19.10 -31.27 -4.00
C VAL A 149 18.07 -30.78 -5.03
N LYS A 150 17.13 -31.63 -5.44
CA LYS A 150 16.05 -31.23 -6.36
C LYS A 150 15.12 -30.19 -5.76
N GLU A 151 14.78 -30.33 -4.48
CA GLU A 151 13.92 -29.38 -3.78
C GLU A 151 14.63 -28.02 -3.58
N LEU A 152 15.91 -28.03 -3.21
CA LEU A 152 16.74 -26.82 -3.14
C LEU A 152 16.85 -26.14 -4.51
N GLN A 153 17.07 -26.90 -5.58
CA GLN A 153 17.12 -26.34 -6.94
C GLN A 153 15.78 -25.71 -7.36
N LYS A 154 14.66 -26.36 -7.02
CA LYS A 154 13.32 -25.82 -7.28
C LYS A 154 13.08 -24.52 -6.50
N ASN A 155 13.40 -24.50 -5.21
CA ASN A 155 13.26 -23.30 -4.38
C ASN A 155 14.13 -22.15 -4.90
N GLN A 156 15.35 -22.44 -5.36
CA GLN A 156 16.22 -21.45 -5.99
C GLN A 156 15.61 -20.87 -7.28
N GLN A 157 14.97 -21.70 -8.10
CA GLN A 157 14.26 -21.23 -9.30
C GLN A 157 13.07 -20.34 -8.95
N GLU A 158 12.27 -20.71 -7.94
CA GLU A 158 11.15 -19.90 -7.46
C GLU A 158 11.62 -18.54 -6.92
N ILE A 159 12.70 -18.51 -6.13
CA ILE A 159 13.31 -17.27 -5.64
C ILE A 159 13.76 -16.38 -6.81
N ASN A 160 14.37 -16.97 -7.85
CA ASN A 160 14.79 -16.20 -9.02
C ASN A 160 13.60 -15.59 -9.77
N ILE A 161 12.50 -16.33 -9.93
CA ILE A 161 11.26 -15.82 -10.57
C ILE A 161 10.67 -14.66 -9.77
N ILE A 162 10.63 -14.78 -8.44
CA ILE A 162 10.14 -13.71 -7.56
C ILE A 162 11.05 -12.49 -7.68
N SER A 163 12.37 -12.70 -7.66
CA SER A 163 13.37 -11.63 -7.79
C SER A 163 13.21 -10.85 -9.11
N THR A 164 13.04 -11.54 -10.24
CA THR A 164 12.81 -10.89 -11.54
C THR A 164 11.50 -10.12 -11.55
N ALA A 165 10.41 -10.69 -11.04
CA ALA A 165 9.11 -10.02 -10.99
C ALA A 165 9.14 -8.76 -10.13
N VAL A 166 9.84 -8.80 -8.98
CA VAL A 166 10.03 -7.63 -8.12
C VAL A 166 10.87 -6.56 -8.83
N SER A 167 11.95 -6.94 -9.53
CA SER A 167 12.77 -6.00 -10.30
C SER A 167 11.96 -5.30 -11.39
N GLU A 168 11.15 -6.04 -12.16
CA GLU A 168 10.29 -5.48 -13.20
C GLU A 168 9.26 -4.48 -12.63
N LYS A 169 8.66 -4.80 -11.48
CA LYS A 169 7.73 -3.87 -10.80
C LYS A 169 8.43 -2.62 -10.29
N ILE A 170 9.64 -2.75 -9.77
CA ILE A 170 10.46 -1.60 -9.34
C ILE A 170 10.77 -0.70 -10.54
N ASP A 171 11.16 -1.26 -11.68
CA ASP A 171 11.52 -0.47 -12.86
C ASP A 171 10.30 0.18 -13.52
N SER A 172 9.16 -0.52 -13.57
CA SER A 172 7.88 0.05 -13.98
C SER A 172 7.46 1.22 -13.07
N ALA A 173 7.59 1.08 -11.74
CA ALA A 173 7.27 2.14 -10.80
C ALA A 173 8.22 3.35 -10.94
N LYS A 174 9.52 3.12 -11.16
CA LYS A 174 10.49 4.19 -11.46
C LYS A 174 10.08 4.94 -12.73
N HIS A 175 9.71 4.22 -13.79
CA HIS A 175 9.30 4.83 -15.04
C HIS A 175 8.06 5.72 -14.88
N CYS A 176 7.01 5.21 -14.23
CA CYS A 176 5.80 6.00 -13.92
C CYS A 176 6.11 7.25 -13.08
N LEU A 177 7.04 7.14 -12.11
CA LEU A 177 7.48 8.29 -11.32
C LEU A 177 8.20 9.33 -12.17
N THR A 178 9.05 8.91 -13.12
CA THR A 178 9.72 9.82 -14.04
C THR A 178 8.75 10.54 -14.97
N GLU A 179 7.73 9.85 -15.50
CA GLU A 179 6.68 10.46 -16.33
C GLU A 179 5.86 11.47 -15.54
N CYS A 180 5.44 11.12 -14.32
CA CYS A 180 4.72 12.02 -13.42
C CYS A 180 5.57 13.26 -13.06
N GLN A 181 6.87 13.08 -12.85
CA GLN A 181 7.79 14.19 -12.59
C GLN A 181 7.92 15.12 -13.80
N GLU A 182 8.00 14.57 -15.01
CA GLU A 182 8.07 15.36 -16.25
C GLU A 182 6.77 16.11 -16.51
N SER A 183 5.62 15.44 -16.40
CA SER A 183 4.31 16.06 -16.51
C SER A 183 4.12 17.22 -15.52
N LEU A 184 4.53 17.04 -14.26
CA LEU A 184 4.48 18.10 -13.26
C LEU A 184 5.40 19.28 -13.60
N LYS A 185 6.59 19.03 -14.16
CA LYS A 185 7.50 20.10 -14.61
C LYS A 185 6.88 20.90 -15.76
N ASN A 186 6.28 20.22 -16.73
CA ASN A 186 5.65 20.85 -17.89
C ASN A 186 4.46 21.70 -17.46
N SER A 187 3.55 21.13 -16.66
CA SER A 187 2.40 21.88 -16.10
C SER A 187 2.84 23.07 -15.24
N SER A 188 3.91 22.93 -14.45
CA SER A 188 4.47 24.04 -13.69
C SER A 188 5.05 25.14 -14.58
N ALA A 189 5.67 24.80 -15.71
CA ALA A 189 6.20 25.76 -16.67
C ALA A 189 5.07 26.50 -17.41
N GLU A 190 4.03 25.78 -17.83
CA GLU A 190 2.82 26.36 -18.43
C GLU A 190 2.14 27.36 -17.49
N MET A 191 1.96 26.98 -16.23
CA MET A 191 1.37 27.86 -15.22
C MET A 191 2.23 29.11 -14.98
N ALA A 192 3.56 28.97 -14.95
CA ALA A 192 4.47 30.11 -14.83
C ALA A 192 4.35 31.05 -16.04
N ASN A 193 4.21 30.52 -17.25
CA ASN A 193 4.00 31.31 -18.47
C ASN A 193 2.65 32.05 -18.43
N GLN A 194 1.56 31.39 -18.03
CA GLN A 194 0.24 32.01 -17.89
C GLN A 194 0.26 33.16 -16.87
N ILE A 195 0.93 32.98 -15.73
CA ILE A 195 1.10 34.04 -14.72
C ILE A 195 1.86 35.24 -15.30
N SER A 196 2.93 34.98 -16.06
CA SER A 196 3.71 36.03 -16.73
C SER A 196 2.88 36.81 -17.75
N GLU A 197 2.07 36.13 -18.57
CA GLU A 197 1.15 36.77 -19.51
C GLU A 197 0.05 37.58 -18.82
N PHE A 198 -0.51 37.06 -17.73
CA PHE A 198 -1.49 37.77 -16.93
C PHE A 198 -0.90 39.04 -16.31
N GLU A 199 0.34 38.97 -15.81
CA GLU A 199 1.04 40.12 -15.27
C GLU A 199 1.32 41.19 -16.34
N LYS A 200 1.74 40.79 -17.54
CA LYS A 200 1.90 41.70 -18.68
C LYS A 200 0.59 42.40 -19.04
N ARG A 201 -0.50 41.63 -19.18
CA ARG A 201 -1.84 42.19 -19.45
C ARG A 201 -2.28 43.15 -18.36
N ARG A 202 -2.09 42.80 -17.09
CA ARG A 202 -2.37 43.67 -15.94
C ARG A 202 -1.59 44.98 -16.02
N ILE A 203 -0.29 44.93 -16.30
CA ILE A 203 0.53 46.14 -16.43
C ILE A 203 -0.01 47.03 -17.55
N GLN A 204 -0.30 46.45 -18.72
CA GLN A 204 -0.83 47.18 -19.87
C GLN A 204 -2.21 47.82 -19.61
N THR A 205 -3.14 47.10 -18.97
CA THR A 205 -4.46 47.68 -18.64
C THR A 205 -4.33 48.76 -17.58
N THR A 206 -3.44 48.59 -16.59
CA THR A 206 -3.20 49.63 -15.59
C THR A 206 -2.54 50.88 -16.17
N SER A 207 -1.65 50.76 -17.16
CA SER A 207 -1.09 51.94 -17.85
C SER A 207 -2.14 52.65 -18.68
N HIS A 208 -2.99 51.91 -19.39
CA HIS A 208 -4.09 52.48 -20.19
C HIS A 208 -5.07 53.28 -19.32
N LEU A 209 -5.56 52.68 -18.22
CA LEU A 209 -6.46 53.35 -17.29
C LEU A 209 -5.84 54.62 -16.70
N LYS A 210 -4.53 54.61 -16.41
CA LYS A 210 -3.83 55.81 -15.92
C LYS A 210 -3.81 56.92 -16.97
N GLU A 211 -3.58 56.57 -18.23
CA GLU A 211 -3.59 57.52 -19.34
C GLU A 211 -5.00 58.09 -19.57
N GLU A 212 -6.04 57.26 -19.51
CA GLU A 212 -7.44 57.70 -19.60
C GLU A 212 -7.81 58.66 -18.47
N ILE A 213 -7.49 58.31 -17.22
CA ILE A 213 -7.73 59.18 -16.06
C ILE A 213 -7.04 60.53 -16.26
N PHE A 214 -5.76 60.53 -16.65
CA PHE A 214 -5.01 61.75 -16.90
C PHE A 214 -5.64 62.60 -18.02
N ASN A 215 -6.06 61.98 -19.13
CA ASN A 215 -6.72 62.67 -20.23
C ASN A 215 -8.08 63.26 -19.80
N THR A 216 -8.86 62.53 -18.99
CA THR A 216 -10.13 63.06 -18.45
C THR A 216 -9.91 64.22 -17.49
N ASP A 217 -8.86 64.17 -16.66
CA ASP A 217 -8.49 65.27 -15.77
C ASP A 217 -8.12 66.52 -16.57
N LEU A 218 -7.31 66.37 -17.63
CA LEU A 218 -6.98 67.47 -18.54
C LEU A 218 -8.21 68.06 -19.25
N MET A 219 -9.13 67.20 -19.70
CA MET A 219 -10.39 67.67 -20.31
C MET A 219 -11.27 68.42 -19.31
N LEU A 220 -11.34 67.94 -18.07
CA LEU A 220 -12.07 68.60 -16.98
C LEU A 220 -11.45 69.97 -16.65
N GLU A 221 -10.13 70.05 -16.52
CA GLU A 221 -9.42 71.31 -16.30
C GLU A 221 -9.66 72.30 -17.44
N LYS A 222 -9.63 71.83 -18.69
CA LYS A 222 -9.94 72.63 -19.87
C LYS A 222 -11.38 73.15 -19.82
N PHE A 223 -12.36 72.28 -19.57
CA PHE A 223 -13.77 72.66 -19.45
C PHE A 223 -14.00 73.71 -18.36
N ILE A 224 -13.39 73.54 -17.19
CA ILE A 224 -13.51 74.48 -16.07
C ILE A 224 -12.88 75.84 -16.42
N SER A 225 -11.72 75.85 -17.07
CA SER A 225 -10.98 77.09 -17.35
C SER A 225 -11.49 77.85 -18.58
N GLU A 226 -11.89 77.15 -19.63
CA GLU A 226 -12.30 77.75 -20.92
C GLU A 226 -13.82 77.90 -21.02
N ASP A 227 -14.57 76.82 -20.77
CA ASP A 227 -16.02 76.76 -21.09
C ASP A 227 -16.90 77.31 -19.95
N LEU A 228 -16.51 77.10 -18.69
CA LEU A 228 -17.32 77.48 -17.53
C LEU A 228 -17.21 78.98 -17.17
N VAL A 229 -16.11 79.66 -17.53
CA VAL A 229 -15.77 81.00 -17.02
C VAL A 229 -16.64 82.13 -17.59
N LYS A 230 -17.46 81.88 -18.63
CA LYS A 230 -18.32 82.92 -19.21
C LYS A 230 -19.70 82.40 -19.58
N ASP A 231 -20.52 82.10 -18.56
CA ASP A 231 -21.97 82.26 -18.70
C ASP A 231 -22.31 83.77 -18.75
N ILE A 232 -21.93 84.41 -19.85
CA ILE A 232 -22.40 85.76 -20.16
C ILE A 232 -23.86 85.58 -20.53
N SER A 233 -24.75 86.09 -19.69
CA SER A 233 -26.20 86.11 -19.97
C SER A 233 -26.41 86.66 -21.38
N THR A 234 -26.68 85.78 -22.35
CA THR A 234 -26.73 86.14 -23.78
C THR A 234 -27.92 87.04 -24.11
N GLY A 235 -28.74 87.40 -23.12
CA GLY A 235 -30.03 88.07 -23.29
C GLY A 235 -31.07 87.22 -24.03
N LYS A 236 -30.69 86.03 -24.50
CA LYS A 236 -31.55 85.08 -25.22
C LYS A 236 -32.26 84.11 -24.30
N THR A 237 -32.00 84.15 -22.99
CA THR A 237 -32.80 83.42 -22.01
C THR A 237 -34.25 83.85 -22.21
N PRO A 238 -35.13 82.97 -22.73
CA PRO A 238 -36.49 83.37 -23.06
C PRO A 238 -37.12 83.91 -21.80
N GLN A 239 -37.59 85.17 -21.86
CA GLN A 239 -38.28 85.78 -20.75
C GLN A 239 -39.38 84.82 -20.28
N ARG A 240 -39.44 84.56 -18.98
CA ARG A 240 -40.35 83.58 -18.37
C ARG A 240 -41.78 83.86 -18.87
N LYS A 241 -42.23 83.10 -19.87
CA LYS A 241 -43.57 83.24 -20.42
C LYS A 241 -44.54 82.76 -19.35
N THR A 242 -45.31 83.67 -18.80
CA THR A 242 -46.48 83.32 -17.98
C THR A 242 -47.51 82.73 -18.93
N LEU A 243 -47.49 81.42 -19.10
CA LEU A 243 -48.54 80.70 -19.79
C LEU A 243 -49.76 80.68 -18.86
N THR A 244 -50.68 81.61 -19.08
CA THR A 244 -51.99 81.59 -18.44
C THR A 244 -52.79 80.49 -19.12
N TYR A 245 -52.81 79.30 -18.53
CA TYR A 245 -53.68 78.23 -19.00
C TYR A 245 -55.15 78.65 -18.83
N PRO A 246 -56.04 78.40 -19.81
CA PRO A 246 -57.46 78.65 -19.64
C PRO A 246 -57.96 77.88 -18.42
N GLN A 247 -58.47 78.59 -17.41
CA GLN A 247 -59.05 77.95 -16.23
C GLN A 247 -60.37 77.23 -16.57
N GLU A 248 -61.05 77.69 -17.62
CA GLU A 248 -62.21 77.02 -18.16
C GLU A 248 -61.78 76.11 -19.31
N LEU A 249 -61.69 74.82 -19.02
CA LEU A 249 -61.66 73.80 -20.06
C LEU A 249 -63.01 73.86 -20.77
N VAL A 250 -63.04 74.38 -22.00
CA VAL A 250 -64.22 74.27 -22.87
C VAL A 250 -64.61 72.80 -22.89
N ALA A 251 -65.82 72.49 -22.41
CA ALA A 251 -66.28 71.12 -22.25
C ALA A 251 -66.01 70.36 -23.55
N THR A 252 -65.04 69.45 -23.51
CA THR A 252 -64.86 68.50 -24.59
C THR A 252 -66.20 67.81 -24.78
N SER A 253 -66.57 67.55 -26.04
CA SER A 253 -67.69 66.68 -26.39
C SER A 253 -67.89 65.57 -25.35
N PRO A 254 -69.14 65.24 -24.94
CA PRO A 254 -69.40 64.18 -23.96
C PRO A 254 -68.55 62.94 -24.26
N LEU A 255 -67.94 62.37 -23.22
CA LEU A 255 -66.91 61.33 -23.34
C LEU A 255 -67.35 60.20 -24.28
N ASP A 256 -68.62 59.79 -24.22
CA ASP A 256 -69.19 58.76 -25.09
C ASP A 256 -69.09 59.10 -26.57
N ARG A 257 -69.26 60.37 -26.95
CA ARG A 257 -69.13 60.82 -28.33
C ARG A 257 -67.68 60.85 -28.79
N VAL A 258 -66.73 61.13 -27.88
CA VAL A 258 -65.29 61.02 -28.16
C VAL A 258 -64.89 59.56 -28.33
N LEU A 259 -65.30 58.69 -27.41
CA LEU A 259 -65.04 57.25 -27.48
C LEU A 259 -65.67 56.61 -28.72
N ARG A 260 -66.90 57.00 -29.09
CA ARG A 260 -67.55 56.52 -30.31
C ARG A 260 -66.80 56.94 -31.56
N ARG A 261 -66.33 58.20 -31.64
CA ARG A 261 -65.47 58.65 -32.75
C ARG A 261 -64.16 57.87 -32.80
N PHE A 262 -63.53 57.64 -31.65
CA PHE A 262 -62.26 56.92 -31.58
C PHE A 262 -62.41 55.45 -31.99
N ARG A 263 -63.47 54.77 -31.53
CA ARG A 263 -63.77 53.38 -31.93
C ARG A 263 -64.07 53.27 -33.43
N LEU A 264 -64.89 54.16 -33.98
CA LEU A 264 -65.18 54.20 -35.42
C LEU A 264 -63.93 54.51 -36.26
N GLN A 265 -63.05 55.39 -35.77
CA GLN A 265 -61.79 55.67 -36.42
C GLN A 265 -60.89 54.43 -36.43
N ARG A 266 -60.78 53.73 -35.29
CA ARG A 266 -60.04 52.48 -35.20
C ARG A 266 -60.58 51.41 -36.13
N GLU A 267 -61.89 51.23 -36.23
CA GLU A 267 -62.52 50.23 -37.11
C GLU A 267 -62.14 50.48 -38.57
N LYS A 268 -62.22 51.74 -39.03
CA LYS A 268 -61.77 52.14 -40.37
C LYS A 268 -60.27 51.92 -40.60
N ASP A 269 -59.46 52.22 -39.59
CA ASP A 269 -58.00 52.06 -39.69
C ASP A 269 -57.59 50.57 -39.62
N THR A 270 -58.35 49.72 -38.92
CA THR A 270 -58.09 48.28 -38.83
C THR A 270 -58.54 47.51 -40.08
N ASP A 271 -59.63 47.91 -40.75
CA ASP A 271 -60.02 47.31 -42.03
C ASP A 271 -58.96 47.53 -43.12
N LEU A 272 -58.17 48.61 -43.03
CA LEU A 272 -57.03 48.86 -43.92
C LEU A 272 -55.80 47.99 -43.57
N ALA A 273 -55.65 47.57 -42.32
CA ALA A 273 -54.46 46.88 -41.82
C ALA A 273 -54.51 45.35 -41.94
N VAL A 274 -55.67 44.74 -42.21
CA VAL A 274 -55.84 43.27 -42.34
C VAL A 274 -55.41 42.75 -43.74
N HIS A 275 -55.18 43.63 -44.72
CA HIS A 275 -54.76 43.26 -46.08
C HIS A 275 -53.28 43.56 -46.41
N LEU A 276 -52.42 43.71 -45.40
CA LEU A 276 -50.98 43.74 -45.63
C LEU A 276 -50.44 42.29 -45.64
N PRO A 277 -49.91 41.79 -46.77
CA PRO A 277 -49.34 40.45 -46.81
C PRO A 277 -48.15 40.37 -45.85
N LEU A 278 -48.27 39.49 -44.84
CA LEU A 278 -47.20 39.14 -43.91
C LEU A 278 -46.16 38.22 -44.59
N GLU A 279 -45.79 38.51 -45.84
CA GLU A 279 -44.63 37.91 -46.47
C GLU A 279 -43.42 38.80 -46.18
N ASN A 280 -42.77 38.50 -45.07
CA ASN A 280 -41.31 38.44 -44.97
C ASN A 280 -40.96 38.02 -43.54
N SER A 281 -40.68 36.72 -43.42
CA SER A 281 -39.95 36.10 -42.33
C SER A 281 -38.72 36.94 -42.00
N PHE A 282 -38.73 37.53 -40.81
CA PHE A 282 -37.56 38.16 -40.21
C PHE A 282 -36.58 37.03 -39.85
N ASN A 283 -35.69 36.73 -40.80
CA ASN A 283 -34.63 35.74 -40.68
C ASN A 283 -33.51 36.37 -39.83
N GLU A 284 -33.59 36.25 -38.49
CA GLU A 284 -32.51 36.63 -37.57
C GLU A 284 -31.40 35.58 -37.60
N SER A 285 -30.58 35.58 -38.64
CA SER A 285 -29.28 34.94 -38.58
C SER A 285 -28.35 35.58 -39.61
N GLU A 286 -27.25 36.11 -39.08
CA GLU A 286 -26.09 36.64 -39.81
C GLU A 286 -26.30 37.99 -40.48
N GLU A 287 -25.83 39.05 -39.82
CA GLU A 287 -24.83 39.99 -40.36
C GLU A 287 -24.75 41.22 -39.45
N SER A 288 -23.64 41.40 -38.72
CA SER A 288 -23.14 42.70 -38.26
C SER A 288 -21.78 42.55 -37.58
N LYS A 289 -20.75 42.62 -38.42
CA LYS A 289 -19.38 42.97 -38.07
C LYS A 289 -19.27 44.50 -38.18
N ALA A 290 -18.64 45.16 -37.18
CA ALA A 290 -18.38 46.61 -37.06
C ALA A 290 -19.62 47.47 -36.69
N THR A 291 -19.62 48.46 -35.77
CA THR A 291 -18.56 49.31 -35.21
C THR A 291 -19.14 50.10 -33.99
N THR A 292 -18.43 50.12 -32.85
CA THR A 292 -18.39 51.20 -31.80
C THR A 292 -19.64 51.48 -30.93
N PRO A 293 -19.56 52.25 -29.82
CA PRO A 293 -19.34 51.71 -28.47
C PRO A 293 -20.37 52.21 -27.43
N GLU A 294 -20.27 51.65 -26.22
CA GLU A 294 -20.80 52.16 -24.92
C GLU A 294 -22.28 52.54 -24.82
N SER A 295 -23.06 51.73 -24.09
CA SER A 295 -23.67 52.21 -22.84
C SER A 295 -24.28 51.06 -22.03
N ILE A 296 -23.81 51.01 -20.80
CA ILE A 296 -24.40 50.47 -19.56
C ILE A 296 -25.88 50.08 -19.65
N GLY A 297 -26.17 48.84 -19.22
CA GLY A 297 -27.44 48.55 -18.58
C GLY A 297 -27.98 47.14 -18.76
N ASN A 298 -28.08 46.44 -17.63
CA ASN A 298 -29.10 45.43 -17.31
C ASN A 298 -29.06 44.10 -18.06
N SER A 299 -28.96 42.98 -17.34
CA SER A 299 -30.03 42.33 -16.57
C SER A 299 -31.08 41.64 -17.46
N HIS A 300 -31.29 40.38 -17.10
CA HIS A 300 -32.44 39.50 -17.35
C HIS A 300 -32.42 38.61 -18.59
N ASN A 301 -32.20 37.33 -18.27
CA ASN A 301 -33.08 36.19 -18.57
C ASN A 301 -33.44 35.90 -20.03
N THR A 302 -32.97 34.75 -20.49
CA THR A 302 -33.77 33.74 -21.20
C THR A 302 -33.35 32.39 -20.61
N SER A 303 -34.17 31.70 -19.80
CA SER A 303 -35.35 30.92 -20.18
C SER A 303 -35.06 29.99 -21.36
N PHE A 304 -34.62 28.76 -21.07
CA PHE A 304 -35.00 27.61 -21.87
C PHE A 304 -35.19 26.38 -20.97
N THR A 305 -36.38 25.82 -21.12
CA THR A 305 -36.94 24.62 -20.54
C THR A 305 -36.32 23.37 -21.17
N SER A 306 -36.09 22.33 -20.37
CA SER A 306 -36.55 20.99 -20.70
C SER A 306 -36.45 20.09 -19.47
N ASP A 307 -37.56 19.42 -19.21
CA ASP A 307 -37.77 18.38 -18.23
C ASP A 307 -36.71 17.27 -18.34
N ASP A 308 -36.39 16.67 -17.19
CA ASP A 308 -36.59 15.23 -16.93
C ASP A 308 -35.56 14.62 -15.97
N TYR A 309 -36.11 13.75 -15.10
CA TYR A 309 -35.48 12.78 -14.20
C TYR A 309 -34.72 13.29 -12.96
N ASP A 310 -35.46 13.24 -11.85
CA ASP A 310 -35.31 12.23 -10.80
C ASP A 310 -33.97 12.11 -10.04
N SER A 311 -34.14 12.05 -8.73
CA SER A 311 -33.29 11.35 -7.77
C SER A 311 -31.98 11.98 -7.28
N THR A 312 -32.01 12.18 -5.95
CA THR A 312 -30.91 12.20 -4.97
C THR A 312 -30.06 13.47 -5.00
N GLY A 313 -30.13 14.34 -3.98
CA GLY A 313 -29.88 13.97 -2.58
C GLY A 313 -28.38 13.91 -2.35
N CYS A 314 -27.70 15.04 -2.36
CA CYS A 314 -26.31 15.15 -1.92
C CYS A 314 -26.22 16.21 -0.84
N GLU A 315 -26.27 15.70 0.39
CA GLU A 315 -25.97 16.40 1.62
C GLU A 315 -24.63 17.13 1.52
N THR A 316 -24.68 18.42 1.82
CA THR A 316 -23.59 19.09 2.52
C THR A 316 -23.46 18.49 3.92
N ASP A 317 -22.21 18.30 4.34
CA ASP A 317 -21.72 18.02 5.69
C ASP A 317 -21.40 16.56 5.98
N SER A 318 -20.12 16.22 5.88
CA SER A 318 -19.47 15.32 6.81
C SER A 318 -17.96 15.59 6.90
N ASN A 319 -17.56 16.13 8.05
CA ASN A 319 -16.43 15.67 8.87
C ASN A 319 -15.25 15.02 8.09
N ALA A 320 -14.12 15.68 7.97
CA ALA A 320 -13.10 15.68 9.02
C ALA A 320 -12.98 14.32 9.77
N SER A 321 -11.91 13.59 9.43
CA SER A 321 -11.20 12.65 10.31
C SER A 321 -11.84 11.27 10.51
N SER A 322 -11.55 10.32 9.62
CA SER A 322 -11.51 8.89 9.98
C SER A 322 -10.59 8.12 9.03
N MET A 323 -9.33 8.00 9.41
CA MET A 323 -8.36 7.00 8.89
C MET A 323 -7.32 6.78 9.99
N SER A 324 -7.73 6.10 11.05
CA SER A 324 -6.80 5.41 11.95
C SER A 324 -7.53 4.21 12.54
N ASP A 325 -7.51 3.10 11.81
CA ASP A 325 -7.63 1.74 12.36
C ASP A 325 -6.97 0.76 11.40
N ILE A 326 -5.63 0.80 11.37
CA ILE A 326 -4.83 -0.37 11.06
C ILE A 326 -4.53 -1.01 12.41
N SER A 327 -5.36 -1.98 12.75
CA SER A 327 -5.12 -2.94 13.82
C SER A 327 -3.96 -3.85 13.36
N ILE A 328 -2.73 -3.48 13.74
CA ILE A 328 -1.62 -4.43 13.78
C ILE A 328 -1.81 -5.25 15.05
N GLU A 329 -2.36 -6.44 14.85
CA GLU A 329 -2.35 -7.53 15.82
C GLU A 329 -0.89 -7.92 16.06
N SER A 330 -0.31 -7.33 17.10
CA SER A 330 1.01 -7.65 17.61
C SER A 330 0.86 -8.48 18.88
N GLY A 331 1.40 -9.69 18.82
CA GLY A 331 2.11 -10.36 19.90
C GLY A 331 1.45 -10.38 21.28
N LYS A 332 0.76 -11.49 21.55
CA LYS A 332 0.44 -11.95 22.90
C LYS A 332 1.73 -12.19 23.70
N ASN A 333 2.25 -11.18 24.39
CA ASN A 333 3.12 -11.38 25.55
C ASN A 333 2.31 -11.08 26.81
N LYS A 334 1.81 -12.16 27.40
CA LYS A 334 1.10 -12.19 28.67
C LYS A 334 2.07 -11.91 29.83
N GLU A 335 1.49 -11.20 30.78
CA GLU A 335 1.70 -11.27 32.23
C GLU A 335 2.78 -10.41 32.91
N ASN A 336 2.24 -9.58 33.81
CA ASN A 336 2.82 -8.94 35.00
C ASN A 336 3.36 -7.53 34.86
N TYR A 337 2.46 -6.52 34.82
CA TYR A 337 2.69 -5.30 35.59
C TYR A 337 1.41 -4.72 36.22
N ARG A 338 1.53 -4.41 37.51
CA ARG A 338 0.48 -4.02 38.45
C ARG A 338 -0.21 -2.69 38.10
N LYS A 339 -1.53 -2.67 38.33
CA LYS A 339 -2.42 -1.50 38.33
C LYS A 339 -1.82 -0.31 39.11
N LYS A 340 -1.69 0.84 38.46
CA LYS A 340 -1.65 2.15 39.13
C LYS A 340 -2.69 3.07 38.50
N THR A 341 -3.56 3.58 39.35
CA THR A 341 -4.66 4.50 39.09
C THR A 341 -4.10 5.91 38.89
N SER A 342 -4.02 6.39 37.65
CA SER A 342 -3.72 7.80 37.38
C SER A 342 -5.01 8.56 37.07
N ARG A 343 -5.40 9.40 38.03
CA ARG A 343 -6.50 10.37 37.96
C ARG A 343 -6.32 11.29 36.75
N LEU A 344 -7.34 11.33 35.89
CA LEU A 344 -7.48 12.33 34.83
C LEU A 344 -7.58 13.75 35.42
N PRO A 345 -6.88 14.76 34.87
CA PRO A 345 -7.08 16.15 35.25
C PRO A 345 -8.43 16.67 34.72
N LYS A 346 -9.11 17.44 35.58
CA LYS A 346 -10.41 18.06 35.35
C LYS A 346 -10.31 19.17 34.30
N LYS A 347 -11.15 19.05 33.26
CA LYS A 347 -11.81 20.09 32.45
C LYS A 347 -11.04 21.43 32.26
N LEU A 348 -10.51 21.63 31.05
CA LEU A 348 -10.16 22.95 30.51
C LEU A 348 -11.43 23.81 30.28
N PRO A 349 -11.36 25.14 30.51
CA PRO A 349 -12.49 26.05 30.31
C PRO A 349 -12.84 26.16 28.82
N LYS A 350 -14.12 25.93 28.48
CA LYS A 350 -14.64 26.08 27.12
C LYS A 350 -14.58 27.56 26.72
N PHE A 351 -13.84 27.85 25.66
CA PHE A 351 -13.78 29.14 24.99
C PHE A 351 -15.19 29.49 24.46
N LYS A 352 -15.79 30.58 24.96
CA LYS A 352 -17.06 31.11 24.47
C LYS A 352 -16.82 31.72 23.09
N GLY A 353 -17.12 30.96 22.04
CA GLY A 353 -17.21 31.49 20.69
C GLY A 353 -18.32 32.53 20.59
N PHE A 354 -18.02 33.64 19.91
CA PHE A 354 -18.96 34.72 19.62
C PHE A 354 -20.20 34.15 18.91
N ALA A 355 -21.37 34.40 19.50
CA ALA A 355 -22.66 34.07 18.92
C ALA A 355 -22.86 34.86 17.61
N LYS A 356 -23.06 34.16 16.49
CA LYS A 356 -23.53 34.79 15.26
C LYS A 356 -24.99 35.23 15.47
N PRO A 357 -25.40 36.42 15.01
CA PRO A 357 -26.77 36.88 15.12
C PRO A 357 -27.71 36.00 14.30
N THR A 358 -28.67 35.36 14.96
CA THR A 358 -29.80 34.64 14.35
C THR A 358 -30.71 35.64 13.64
N LEU A 359 -30.76 35.57 12.31
CA LEU A 359 -31.78 36.27 11.52
C LEU A 359 -33.14 35.54 11.68
N PRO A 360 -34.26 36.28 11.80
CA PRO A 360 -35.57 35.68 11.96
C PRO A 360 -35.99 34.92 10.68
N MET A 361 -36.24 33.62 10.82
CA MET A 361 -36.81 32.79 9.76
C MET A 361 -38.20 33.32 9.36
N ARG A 362 -38.38 33.63 8.08
CA ARG A 362 -39.68 33.98 7.51
C ARG A 362 -40.58 32.74 7.52
N LYS A 363 -41.78 32.88 8.07
CA LYS A 363 -42.83 31.86 8.05
C LYS A 363 -43.31 31.62 6.60
N PRO A 364 -43.58 30.39 6.18
CA PRO A 364 -44.19 30.12 4.88
C PRO A 364 -45.63 30.66 4.83
N LEU A 365 -45.99 31.23 3.69
CA LEU A 365 -47.35 31.71 3.40
C LEU A 365 -48.28 30.51 3.27
N ILE A 366 -49.23 30.41 4.20
CA ILE A 366 -50.34 29.45 4.14
C ILE A 366 -51.29 29.95 3.04
N SER A 367 -51.30 29.28 1.88
CA SER A 367 -52.33 29.47 0.86
C SER A 367 -53.61 28.78 1.31
N ALA A 368 -54.49 29.54 1.96
CA ALA A 368 -55.88 29.15 2.13
C ALA A 368 -56.63 29.45 0.83
N ASN A 369 -57.03 28.40 0.10
CA ASN A 369 -58.19 28.42 -0.80
C ASN A 369 -58.54 26.98 -1.21
N SER A 370 -59.36 26.34 -0.38
CA SER A 370 -60.19 25.20 -0.80
C SER A 370 -61.52 25.30 -0.04
N HIS A 371 -62.46 26.06 -0.61
CA HIS A 371 -63.87 26.01 -0.23
C HIS A 371 -64.72 26.30 -1.45
N MET A 372 -65.84 25.56 -1.54
CA MET A 372 -66.89 25.46 -2.56
C MET A 372 -66.81 24.06 -3.20
N ASP A 373 -67.48 23.01 -2.68
CA ASP A 373 -68.94 22.84 -2.51
C ASP A 373 -69.69 23.48 -3.70
N SER A 374 -70.51 22.80 -4.50
CA SER A 374 -71.34 21.62 -4.27
C SER A 374 -72.03 21.24 -5.60
N SER A 375 -72.26 19.95 -5.81
CA SER A 375 -73.50 19.29 -6.29
C SER A 375 -74.33 19.83 -7.47
N THR A 376 -75.01 18.88 -8.14
CA THR A 376 -76.19 18.98 -9.03
C THR A 376 -75.92 19.56 -10.43
N VAL A 377 -76.23 18.91 -11.56
CA VAL A 377 -77.13 17.80 -11.95
C VAL A 377 -76.40 16.91 -12.97
#